data_AF-A0A7W0PBV2-F1
#
_entry.id   AF-A0A7W0PBV2-F1
#
_cell.length_a   1.000
_cell.length_b   1.000
_cell.length_c   1.000
_cell.angle_alpha   90.00
_cell.angle_beta   90.00
_cell.angle_gamma   90.00
#
_symmetry.space_group_name_H-M   'P 1'
#
loop_
_entity.id
_entity.type
_entity.pdbx_description
1 polymer ?
#
loop_
_entity_poly.entity_id
_entity_poly.type
_entity_poly.pdbx_seq_one_letter_code
_entity_poly.pdbx_strand_id
1 'polypeptide(L)'
;MAEGGGRRLDQPRSKGLAAPKIDADAFGRFSESIARFLGTGRFLFFQTLLVIIWITLNLAAVKLRWDPYPFILLNLVFSTQAAYAAPLILLAQNRQADRDRVQAEEDRSRAISEQAETEYLARELAALRASIGELATRDFIRSELARLAGDDRDGSDDGRRRGGRTQPRSIN
;
A
#
# COMPACT_ATOMS: atom_id res chain seq x y z
N MET A 1 46.93 18.97 -30.24
CA MET A 1 45.71 19.79 -30.45
C MET A 1 44.97 19.26 -31.65
N ALA A 2 43.84 18.58 -31.44
CA ALA A 2 42.70 18.49 -32.38
C ALA A 2 41.67 17.56 -31.74
N GLU A 3 40.64 18.17 -31.15
CA GLU A 3 39.44 17.51 -30.64
C GLU A 3 38.60 16.95 -31.80
N GLY A 4 38.23 15.68 -31.73
CA GLY A 4 37.24 15.07 -32.61
C GLY A 4 35.95 14.81 -31.85
N GLY A 5 35.11 15.84 -31.72
CA GLY A 5 33.87 15.81 -30.95
C GLY A 5 32.85 14.78 -31.46
N GLY A 6 32.48 13.84 -30.58
CA GLY A 6 31.38 12.91 -30.80
C GLY A 6 30.03 13.63 -30.85
N ARG A 7 29.44 13.71 -32.05
CA ARG A 7 28.05 14.17 -32.23
C ARG A 7 27.10 13.09 -31.74
N ARG A 8 26.53 13.30 -30.54
CA ARG A 8 25.39 12.53 -30.03
C ARG A 8 24.15 12.91 -30.83
N LEU A 9 23.76 12.04 -31.76
CA LEU A 9 22.63 12.17 -32.68
C LEU A 9 21.38 11.42 -32.18
N ASP A 10 21.10 11.46 -30.88
CA ASP A 10 19.95 10.73 -30.35
C ASP A 10 19.24 11.49 -29.22
N GLN A 11 18.52 12.53 -29.61
CA GLN A 11 17.42 13.05 -28.81
C GLN A 11 16.23 13.24 -29.75
N PRO A 12 15.19 12.39 -29.69
CA PRO A 12 13.97 12.64 -30.42
C PRO A 12 13.36 13.92 -29.86
N ARG A 13 13.42 14.98 -30.68
CA ARG A 13 12.81 16.27 -30.41
C ARG A 13 11.29 16.09 -30.53
N SER A 14 10.65 15.67 -29.44
CA SER A 14 9.19 15.66 -29.35
C SER A 14 8.71 17.12 -29.37
N LYS A 15 8.30 17.59 -30.56
CA LYS A 15 7.43 18.76 -30.66
C LYS A 15 6.07 18.36 -30.10
N GLY A 16 5.97 18.31 -28.78
CA GLY A 16 4.69 18.21 -28.10
C GLY A 16 3.88 19.45 -28.45
N LEU A 17 2.75 19.27 -29.15
CA LEU A 17 1.72 20.30 -29.16
C LEU A 17 1.47 20.67 -27.70
N ALA A 18 1.57 21.96 -27.38
CA ALA A 18 1.24 22.47 -26.06
C ALA A 18 -0.26 22.21 -25.85
N ALA A 19 -0.58 21.05 -25.28
CA ALA A 19 -1.91 20.78 -24.77
C ALA A 19 -2.20 21.89 -23.74
N PRO A 20 -3.38 22.51 -23.78
CA PRO A 20 -3.77 23.46 -22.75
C PRO A 20 -3.58 22.74 -21.41
N LYS A 21 -2.71 23.28 -20.54
CA LYS A 21 -2.57 22.79 -19.17
C LYS A 21 -3.85 23.16 -18.45
N ILE A 22 -4.87 22.30 -18.58
CA ILE A 22 -6.04 22.36 -17.72
C ILE A 22 -5.49 22.17 -16.32
N ASP A 23 -5.68 23.18 -15.48
CA ASP A 23 -5.08 23.30 -14.16
C ASP A 23 -5.64 22.19 -13.26
N ALA A 24 -4.95 21.05 -13.25
CA ALA A 24 -5.38 19.82 -12.60
C ALA A 24 -5.57 20.01 -11.08
N ASP A 25 -4.87 20.97 -10.49
CA ASP A 25 -4.97 21.32 -9.09
C ASP A 25 -6.26 22.09 -8.77
N ALA A 26 -6.64 23.05 -9.63
CA ALA A 26 -7.88 23.80 -9.47
C ALA A 26 -9.12 22.90 -9.57
N PHE A 27 -9.13 22.01 -10.56
CA PHE A 27 -10.19 21.01 -10.71
C PHE A 27 -10.20 20.00 -9.56
N GLY A 28 -9.06 19.70 -8.95
CA GLY A 28 -8.95 18.67 -7.90
C GLY A 28 -9.66 19.11 -6.64
N ARG A 29 -9.37 20.34 -6.23
CA ARG A 29 -10.05 21.00 -5.11
C ARG A 29 -11.55 21.17 -5.36
N PHE A 30 -11.94 21.49 -6.60
CA PHE A 30 -13.35 21.62 -6.98
C PHE A 30 -14.09 20.28 -6.89
N SER A 31 -13.53 19.20 -7.44
CA SER A 31 -14.10 17.86 -7.38
C SER A 31 -14.22 17.36 -5.93
N GLU A 32 -13.23 17.61 -5.08
CA GLU A 32 -13.28 17.23 -3.66
C GLU A 32 -14.34 18.02 -2.87
N SER A 33 -14.54 19.30 -3.20
CA SER A 33 -15.64 20.10 -2.65
C SER A 33 -17.00 19.57 -3.08
N ILE A 34 -17.15 19.23 -4.37
CA ILE A 34 -18.38 18.64 -4.92
C ILE A 34 -18.66 17.27 -4.28
N ALA A 35 -17.65 16.41 -4.16
CA ALA A 35 -17.81 15.09 -3.55
C ALA A 35 -18.32 15.18 -2.10
N ARG A 36 -17.74 16.09 -1.30
CA ARG A 36 -18.22 16.34 0.07
C ARG A 36 -19.62 16.96 0.10
N PHE A 37 -19.95 17.81 -0.87
CA PHE A 37 -21.26 18.44 -0.97
C PHE A 37 -22.37 17.46 -1.38
N LEU A 38 -22.16 16.64 -2.42
CA LEU A 38 -23.11 15.64 -2.90
C LEU A 38 -23.24 14.44 -1.95
N GLY A 39 -22.17 14.06 -1.26
CA GLY A 39 -22.18 12.95 -0.30
C GLY A 39 -22.93 13.27 1.01
N THR A 40 -23.28 14.53 1.24
CA THR A 40 -24.00 14.96 2.44
C THR A 40 -25.50 15.06 2.15
N GLY A 41 -26.36 14.45 2.98
CA GLY A 41 -27.83 14.51 2.83
C GLY A 41 -28.45 15.92 2.85
N ARG A 42 -27.67 16.94 3.22
CA ARG A 42 -28.02 18.36 3.14
C ARG A 42 -28.28 18.83 1.71
N PHE A 43 -27.54 18.33 0.70
CA PHE A 43 -27.78 18.71 -0.69
C PHE A 43 -29.19 18.29 -1.15
N LEU A 44 -29.56 17.04 -0.90
CA LEU A 44 -30.89 16.51 -1.23
C LEU A 44 -31.99 17.31 -0.53
N PHE A 45 -31.81 17.65 0.76
CA PHE A 45 -32.77 18.47 1.49
C PHE A 45 -33.00 19.85 0.84
N PHE A 46 -31.94 20.59 0.52
CA PHE A 46 -32.07 21.90 -0.14
C PHE A 46 -32.64 21.78 -1.56
N GLN A 47 -32.24 20.75 -2.31
CA GLN A 47 -32.76 20.49 -3.65
C GLN A 47 -34.28 20.24 -3.63
N THR A 48 -34.75 19.38 -2.71
CA THR A 48 -36.18 19.10 -2.54
C THR A 48 -36.95 20.34 -2.07
N LEU A 49 -36.39 21.10 -1.13
CA LEU A 49 -37.00 22.34 -0.65
C LEU A 49 -37.16 23.37 -1.77
N LEU A 50 -36.14 23.54 -2.62
CA LEU A 50 -36.18 24.44 -3.77
C LEU A 50 -37.30 24.04 -4.74
N VAL A 51 -37.41 22.74 -5.06
CA VAL A 51 -38.47 22.22 -5.92
C VAL A 51 -39.86 22.50 -5.33
N ILE A 52 -40.06 22.26 -4.03
CA ILE A 52 -41.33 22.52 -3.34
C ILE A 52 -41.67 24.01 -3.35
N ILE A 53 -40.72 24.89 -3.06
CA ILE A 53 -40.90 26.34 -3.10
C ILE A 53 -41.28 26.78 -4.51
N TRP A 54 -40.59 26.26 -5.53
CA TRP A 54 -40.87 26.59 -6.92
C TRP A 54 -42.29 26.19 -7.33
N ILE A 55 -42.70 24.97 -7.01
CA ILE A 55 -44.07 24.48 -7.27
C ILE A 55 -45.09 25.37 -6.55
N THR A 56 -44.83 25.75 -5.30
CA THR A 56 -45.73 26.58 -4.49
C THR A 56 -45.84 28.00 -5.04
N LEU A 57 -44.73 28.62 -5.44
CA LEU A 57 -44.70 29.93 -6.10
C LEU A 57 -45.46 29.89 -7.43
N ASN A 58 -45.29 28.82 -8.20
CA ASN A 58 -45.98 28.64 -9.47
C ASN A 58 -47.51 28.49 -9.28
N LEU A 59 -47.94 27.72 -8.26
CA LEU A 59 -49.34 27.60 -7.85
C LEU A 59 -49.92 28.93 -7.34
N ALA A 60 -49.16 29.72 -6.57
CA ALA A 60 -49.59 31.03 -6.09
C ALA A 60 -49.68 32.07 -7.22
N ALA A 61 -48.80 31.96 -8.23
CA ALA A 61 -48.77 32.81 -9.42
C ALA A 61 -49.78 32.40 -10.50
N VAL A 62 -50.70 31.45 -10.23
CA VAL A 62 -51.76 31.00 -11.16
C VAL A 62 -52.62 32.16 -11.69
N LYS A 63 -52.83 33.22 -10.91
CA LYS A 63 -53.55 34.42 -11.37
C LYS A 63 -52.84 35.18 -12.51
N LEU A 64 -51.53 35.00 -12.68
CA LEU A 64 -50.73 35.60 -13.73
C LEU A 64 -50.43 34.64 -14.91
N ARG A 65 -50.89 33.38 -14.85
CA ARG A 65 -50.69 32.32 -15.87
C ARG A 65 -49.23 32.18 -16.35
N TRP A 66 -48.25 32.41 -15.48
CA TRP A 66 -46.83 32.43 -15.84
C TRP A 66 -46.32 31.06 -16.33
N ASP A 67 -46.87 29.95 -15.84
CA ASP A 67 -46.57 28.58 -16.33
C ASP A 67 -47.74 27.61 -16.05
N PRO A 68 -48.73 27.51 -16.97
CA PRO A 68 -49.86 26.60 -16.82
C PRO A 68 -49.44 25.12 -16.80
N TYR A 69 -50.20 24.26 -16.09
CA TYR A 69 -49.96 22.82 -16.06
C TYR A 69 -49.86 22.25 -17.50
N PRO A 70 -48.78 21.53 -17.89
CA PRO A 70 -47.77 20.85 -17.06
C PRO A 70 -46.40 21.57 -17.04
N PHE A 71 -46.25 22.62 -16.21
CA PHE A 71 -44.99 23.31 -15.83
C PHE A 71 -43.80 23.15 -16.81
N ILE A 72 -43.91 23.72 -18.02
CA ILE A 72 -42.96 23.46 -19.11
C ILE A 72 -41.57 24.00 -18.78
N LEU A 73 -41.51 25.12 -18.05
CA LEU A 73 -40.26 25.78 -17.69
C LEU A 73 -39.49 25.00 -16.63
N LEU A 74 -40.19 24.43 -15.64
CA LEU A 74 -39.56 23.56 -14.64
C LEU A 74 -38.95 22.33 -15.30
N ASN A 75 -39.68 21.73 -16.23
CA ASN A 75 -39.20 20.56 -16.95
C ASN A 75 -37.99 20.90 -17.84
N LEU A 76 -38.00 22.05 -18.52
CA LEU A 76 -36.89 22.52 -19.34
C LEU A 76 -35.61 22.74 -18.52
N VAL A 77 -35.75 23.39 -17.36
CA VAL A 77 -34.63 23.61 -16.44
C VAL A 77 -34.08 22.30 -15.89
N PHE A 78 -34.94 21.38 -15.47
CA PHE A 78 -34.52 20.07 -14.96
C PHE A 78 -33.83 19.23 -16.05
N SER A 79 -34.37 19.24 -17.27
CA SER A 79 -33.75 18.57 -18.42
C SER A 79 -32.36 19.11 -18.73
N THR A 80 -32.20 20.44 -18.68
CA THR A 80 -30.90 21.09 -18.87
C THR A 80 -29.94 20.78 -17.72
N GLN A 81 -30.44 20.74 -16.48
CA GLN A 81 -29.66 20.41 -15.30
C GLN A 81 -29.12 18.98 -15.36
N ALA A 82 -29.94 18.01 -15.77
CA ALA A 82 -29.50 16.64 -16.01
C ALA A 82 -28.48 16.55 -17.16
N ALA A 83 -28.71 17.28 -18.26
CA ALA A 83 -27.81 17.30 -19.41
C ALA A 83 -26.40 17.82 -19.07
N TYR A 84 -26.29 18.84 -18.22
CA TYR A 84 -24.99 19.38 -17.78
C TYR A 84 -24.34 18.54 -16.66
N ALA A 85 -25.11 17.76 -15.90
CA ALA A 85 -24.56 16.86 -14.90
C ALA A 85 -23.71 15.75 -15.54
N ALA A 86 -24.13 15.19 -16.67
CA ALA A 86 -23.43 14.10 -17.36
C ALA A 86 -21.94 14.40 -17.66
N PRO A 87 -21.56 15.51 -18.33
CA PRO A 87 -20.16 15.82 -18.59
C PRO A 87 -19.35 16.15 -17.33
N LEU A 88 -19.97 16.76 -16.31
CA LEU A 88 -19.31 16.99 -15.03
C LEU A 88 -19.00 15.68 -14.29
N ILE A 89 -19.94 14.75 -14.29
CA ILE A 89 -19.78 13.42 -13.71
C ILE A 89 -18.69 12.66 -14.46
N LEU A 90 -18.69 12.68 -15.80
CA LEU A 90 -17.67 12.02 -16.62
C LEU A 90 -16.28 12.57 -16.30
N LEU A 91 -16.13 13.88 -16.14
CA LEU A 91 -14.85 14.49 -15.81
C LEU A 91 -14.38 14.14 -14.40
N ALA A 92 -15.31 14.06 -13.44
CA ALA A 92 -15.01 13.57 -12.09
C ALA A 92 -14.62 12.08 -12.11
N GLN A 93 -15.28 11.26 -12.94
CA GLN A 93 -14.99 9.84 -13.10
C GLN A 93 -13.63 9.59 -13.76
N ASN A 94 -13.27 10.32 -14.82
CA ASN A 94 -11.95 10.20 -15.45
C ASN A 94 -10.82 10.43 -14.44
N ARG A 95 -10.97 11.45 -13.59
CA ARG A 95 -10.00 11.72 -12.53
C ARG A 95 -9.95 10.66 -11.45
N GLN A 96 -11.10 10.09 -11.12
CA GLN A 96 -11.15 8.98 -10.16
C GLN A 96 -10.41 7.78 -10.75
N ALA A 97 -10.68 7.43 -12.01
CA ALA A 97 -10.02 6.34 -12.72
C ALA A 97 -8.50 6.54 -12.84
N ASP A 98 -8.04 7.77 -13.07
CA ASP A 98 -6.60 8.09 -13.11
C ASP A 98 -5.94 7.85 -11.74
N ARG A 99 -6.58 8.28 -10.64
CA ARG A 99 -6.09 8.02 -9.28
C ARG A 99 -6.09 6.54 -8.94
N ASP A 100 -7.18 5.85 -9.25
CA ASP A 100 -7.32 4.40 -9.00
C ASP A 100 -6.26 3.62 -9.79
N ARG A 101 -5.91 4.08 -11.00
CA ARG A 101 -4.83 3.48 -11.80
C ARG A 101 -3.46 3.65 -11.14
N VAL A 102 -3.12 4.87 -10.70
CA VAL A 102 -1.83 5.12 -10.02
C VAL A 102 -1.73 4.28 -8.75
N GLN A 103 -2.80 4.24 -7.94
CA GLN A 103 -2.84 3.41 -6.74
C GLN A 103 -2.64 1.93 -7.07
N ALA A 104 -3.29 1.42 -8.12
CA ALA A 104 -3.13 0.03 -8.54
C ALA A 104 -1.74 -0.30 -9.12
N GLU A 105 -1.02 0.69 -9.67
CA GLU A 105 0.37 0.53 -10.12
C GLU A 105 1.33 0.51 -8.92
N GLU A 106 1.13 1.38 -7.93
CA GLU A 106 1.88 1.36 -6.66
C GLU A 106 1.67 0.06 -5.90
N ASP A 107 0.44 -0.39 -5.73
CA ASP A 107 0.12 -1.62 -5.01
C ASP A 107 0.78 -2.83 -5.69
N ARG A 108 0.82 -2.87 -7.03
CA ARG A 108 1.56 -3.88 -7.78
C ARG A 108 3.07 -3.83 -7.50
N SER A 109 3.66 -2.64 -7.51
CA SER A 109 5.09 -2.48 -7.20
C SER A 109 5.43 -2.91 -5.77
N ARG A 110 4.54 -2.59 -4.82
CA ARG A 110 4.67 -3.02 -3.41
C ARG A 110 4.58 -4.53 -3.29
N ALA A 111 3.59 -5.16 -3.91
CA ALA A 111 3.42 -6.61 -3.90
C ALA A 111 4.65 -7.35 -4.47
N ILE A 112 5.27 -6.84 -5.53
CA ILE A 112 6.52 -7.41 -6.08
C ILE A 112 7.67 -7.30 -5.06
N SER A 113 7.77 -6.16 -4.38
CA SER A 113 8.82 -5.93 -3.37
C SER A 113 8.63 -6.81 -2.15
N GLU A 114 7.39 -6.95 -1.66
CA GLU A 114 7.02 -7.83 -0.55
C GLU A 114 7.31 -9.31 -0.86
N GLN A 115 7.04 -9.75 -2.11
CA GLN A 115 7.39 -11.10 -2.56
C GLN A 115 8.91 -11.32 -2.54
N ALA A 116 9.68 -10.37 -3.05
CA ALA A 116 11.14 -10.45 -3.05
C ALA A 116 11.73 -10.46 -1.63
N GLU A 117 11.19 -9.63 -0.73
CA GLU A 117 11.59 -9.60 0.68
C GLU A 117 11.24 -10.92 1.39
N THR A 118 10.07 -11.48 1.13
CA THR A 118 9.66 -12.79 1.68
C THR A 118 10.57 -13.91 1.17
N GLU A 119 10.92 -13.91 -0.12
CA GLU A 119 11.84 -14.89 -0.68
C GLU A 119 13.25 -14.75 -0.09
N TYR A 120 13.73 -13.52 0.09
CA TYR A 120 15.00 -13.25 0.75
C TYR A 120 15.01 -13.78 2.19
N LEU A 121 13.99 -13.44 2.99
CA LEU A 121 13.85 -13.93 4.36
C LEU A 121 13.75 -15.46 4.42
N ALA A 122 13.05 -16.09 3.48
CA ALA A 122 12.95 -17.56 3.42
C ALA A 122 14.30 -18.23 3.12
N ARG A 123 15.10 -17.65 2.19
CA ARG A 123 16.45 -18.13 1.89
C ARG A 123 17.40 -17.93 3.08
N GLU A 124 17.32 -16.79 3.74
CA GLU A 124 18.13 -16.49 4.92
C GLU A 124 17.78 -17.42 6.08
N LEU A 125 16.48 -17.67 6.30
CA LEU A 125 16.00 -18.62 7.31
C LEU A 125 16.47 -20.05 6.99
N ALA A 126 16.45 -20.46 5.72
CA ALA A 126 16.95 -21.76 5.30
C ALA A 126 18.46 -21.92 5.53
N ALA A 127 19.24 -20.88 5.21
CA ALA A 127 20.68 -20.84 5.48
C ALA A 127 20.98 -20.88 6.98
N LEU A 128 20.27 -20.09 7.78
CA LEU A 128 20.37 -20.09 9.24
C LEU A 128 20.03 -21.49 9.80
N ARG A 129 18.94 -22.11 9.34
CA ARG A 129 18.57 -23.47 9.74
C ARG A 129 19.64 -24.50 9.40
N ALA A 130 20.28 -24.39 8.23
CA ALA A 130 21.36 -25.29 7.83
C ALA A 130 22.57 -25.15 8.78
N SER A 131 23.00 -23.91 9.06
CA SER A 131 24.12 -23.65 9.97
C SER A 131 23.86 -24.14 11.41
N ILE A 132 22.64 -23.97 11.93
CA ILE A 132 22.23 -24.52 13.23
C ILE A 132 22.17 -26.04 13.19
N GLY A 133 21.68 -26.63 12.09
CA GLY A 133 21.63 -28.08 11.90
C GLY A 133 23.01 -28.74 11.96
N GLU A 134 24.04 -28.09 11.39
CA GLU A 134 25.42 -28.56 11.48
C GLU A 134 25.99 -28.44 12.90
N LEU A 135 25.72 -27.35 13.61
CA LEU A 135 26.17 -27.14 15.00
C LEU A 135 25.46 -28.05 16.01
N ALA A 136 24.20 -28.39 15.75
CA ALA A 136 23.40 -29.32 16.55
C ALA A 136 23.53 -30.77 16.07
N THR A 137 24.61 -31.12 15.36
CA THR A 137 24.82 -32.50 14.95
C THR A 137 24.94 -33.38 16.20
N ARG A 138 24.26 -34.53 16.17
CA ARG A 138 24.23 -35.56 17.22
C ARG A 138 25.60 -35.83 17.85
N ASP A 139 26.68 -35.68 17.11
CA ASP A 139 28.05 -35.86 17.60
C ASP A 139 28.54 -34.76 18.55
N PHE A 140 28.10 -33.51 18.41
CA PHE A 140 28.39 -32.44 19.38
C PHE A 140 27.64 -32.66 20.70
N ILE A 141 26.33 -32.97 20.62
CA ILE A 141 25.55 -33.30 21.82
C ILE A 141 26.09 -34.57 22.48
N ARG A 142 26.49 -35.58 21.68
CA ARG A 142 27.10 -36.82 22.19
C ARG A 142 28.47 -36.55 22.79
N SER A 143 29.32 -35.72 22.19
CA SER A 143 30.64 -35.39 22.73
C SER A 143 30.51 -34.63 24.04
N GLU A 144 29.56 -33.71 24.16
CA GLU A 144 29.40 -32.93 25.38
C GLU A 144 28.69 -33.69 26.49
N LEU A 145 27.76 -34.58 26.16
CA LEU A 145 27.25 -35.59 27.10
C LEU A 145 28.35 -36.56 27.55
N ALA A 146 29.21 -37.02 26.64
CA ALA A 146 30.32 -37.91 26.97
C ALA A 146 31.38 -37.23 27.84
N ARG A 147 31.63 -35.94 27.60
CA ARG A 147 32.56 -35.12 28.39
C ARG A 147 32.04 -34.90 29.81
N LEU A 148 30.77 -34.50 29.97
CA LEU A 148 30.11 -34.36 31.28
C LEU A 148 30.04 -35.71 32.02
N ALA A 149 29.68 -36.79 31.33
CA ALA A 149 29.64 -38.14 31.93
C ALA A 149 31.03 -38.70 32.29
N GLY A 150 32.09 -38.21 31.65
CA GLY A 150 33.47 -38.54 31.97
C GLY A 150 33.99 -37.82 33.21
N ASP A 151 33.61 -36.55 33.37
CA ASP A 151 34.01 -35.69 34.50
C ASP A 151 33.48 -36.24 35.85
N ASP A 152 32.25 -36.76 35.87
CA ASP A 152 31.65 -37.42 37.06
C ASP A 152 32.37 -38.71 37.47
N ARG A 153 33.03 -39.41 36.52
CA ARG A 153 33.76 -40.66 36.80
C ARG A 153 35.17 -40.39 37.33
N ASP A 154 35.82 -39.33 36.88
CA ASP A 154 37.16 -38.97 37.35
C ASP A 154 37.13 -38.42 38.79
N GLY A 155 36.08 -37.67 39.15
CA GLY A 155 35.81 -37.26 40.54
C GLY A 155 35.58 -38.43 41.52
N SER A 156 35.29 -39.63 41.01
CA SER A 156 35.03 -40.82 41.83
C SER A 156 36.25 -41.75 42.01
N ASP A 157 37.28 -41.69 41.14
CA ASP A 157 38.49 -42.55 41.24
C ASP A 157 39.61 -41.93 42.10
N ASP A 158 39.64 -40.60 42.26
CA ASP A 158 40.62 -39.93 43.14
C ASP A 158 40.43 -40.27 44.64
N GLY A 159 39.24 -40.75 45.02
CA GLY A 159 38.96 -41.23 46.38
C GLY A 159 39.60 -42.58 46.74
N ARG A 160 40.10 -43.38 45.77
CA ARG A 160 40.58 -44.75 46.01
C ARG A 160 42.10 -44.94 45.97
N ARG A 161 42.88 -43.96 45.49
CA ARG A 161 44.35 -44.09 45.38
C ARG A 161 45.14 -43.56 46.58
N ARG A 162 44.44 -43.05 47.61
CA ARG A 162 45.06 -42.58 48.86
C ARG A 162 45.07 -43.68 49.94
N GLY A 163 45.62 -44.85 49.63
CA GLY A 163 45.68 -45.95 50.59
C GLY A 163 46.62 -47.07 50.17
N GLY A 164 47.93 -46.88 50.32
CA GLY A 164 48.87 -48.00 50.19
C GLY A 164 50.27 -47.62 49.72
N ARG A 165 51.06 -46.98 50.59
CA ARG A 165 52.52 -46.98 50.47
C ARG A 165 53.16 -47.08 51.85
N THR A 166 53.43 -48.32 52.26
CA THR A 166 54.56 -48.60 53.16
C THR A 166 55.04 -50.02 52.89
N GLN A 167 56.17 -50.15 52.21
CA GLN A 167 57.00 -51.35 52.30
C GLN A 167 58.47 -50.90 52.44
N PRO A 168 59.13 -51.20 53.57
CA PRO A 168 60.56 -50.99 53.71
C PRO A 168 61.34 -52.18 53.14
N ARG A 169 62.53 -51.89 52.63
CA ARG A 169 63.47 -52.82 52.00
C ARG A 169 64.24 -53.62 53.06
N SER A 170 64.46 -54.90 52.81
CA SER A 170 65.58 -55.71 53.35
C SER A 170 65.85 -56.83 52.34
N ILE A 171 66.93 -56.79 51.55
CA ILE A 171 68.26 -57.36 51.86
C ILE A 171 68.15 -58.82 52.31
N ASN A 172 68.28 -59.78 51.39
CA ASN A 172 69.50 -60.57 51.15
C ASN A 172 69.28 -61.43 49.90
#